data_AF-A0A3D4M3P5-F1
#
_entry.id   AF-A0A3D4M3P5-F1
#
_cell.length_a   1.000
_cell.length_b   1.000
_cell.length_c   1.000
_cell.angle_alpha   90.00
_cell.angle_beta   90.00
_cell.angle_gamma   90.00
#
_symmetry.space_group_name_H-M   'P 1'
#
loop_
_entity.id
_entity.type
_entity.pdbx_description
1 polymer ?
#
loop_
_entity_poly.entity_id
_entity_poly.type
_entity_poly.pdbx_seq_one_letter_code
_entity_poly.pdbx_strand_id
1 'polypeptide(L)'
;MLAEILFYDLAVLEFITAPGSEFEVVDFRTEEARVGEQVFAVGNPLGEYPYTVTDGIVSAKNRVRGGITGKFGFIQTTATVIWGNSGGPLVDANGKVLGINSQIAFAQQGSTQIWQPQINFALEAGISTRLIHDILNNKGMVKRAWIGVEVVQQHDYDSYLAMYGMPWVQRDSLAVLKNIIPGSPAEKALKGKLGAMILSVNGVEVRNVQEVLGEFEKTSPGSVLKMKIILNGVTEEVSIKTTELTTQNLEELAKFVVKEHHGGLLTTDGEAVILKVEKEIEDGQPDPPTERRRREVEDPDKKKREENLRYRGAMREADLDEGTEFKVVAGGIESTNFSSIWRVNKLSDLGAAFRLSGLAGVFNIYLADPYGGDPTAVQINPSGSEQIYQVTLWY
;
A
#
# COMPACT_ATOMS: atom_id res chain seq x y z
N MET A 1 -6.95 5.72 26.17
CA MET A 1 -6.74 5.37 24.76
C MET A 1 -6.42 3.89 24.71
N LEU A 2 -7.21 3.10 23.98
CA LEU A 2 -7.02 1.65 23.89
C LEU A 2 -6.01 1.28 22.82
N ALA A 3 -6.09 1.90 21.64
CA ALA A 3 -5.12 1.74 20.57
C ALA A 3 -5.26 2.83 19.50
N GLU A 4 -4.21 2.98 18.70
CA GLU A 4 -4.17 3.82 17.50
C GLU A 4 -3.64 2.98 16.33
N ILE A 5 -4.32 3.07 15.19
CA ILE A 5 -3.92 2.45 13.93
C ILE A 5 -3.49 3.59 13.00
N LEU A 6 -2.21 3.97 13.11
CA LEU A 6 -1.59 5.01 12.27
C LEU A 6 -1.82 4.77 10.77
N PHE A 7 -1.85 3.49 10.35
CA PHE A 7 -2.10 3.15 8.95
C PHE A 7 -3.49 3.56 8.47
N TYR A 8 -4.54 3.51 9.29
CA TYR A 8 -5.89 3.94 8.88
C TYR A 8 -6.31 5.30 9.45
N ASP A 9 -5.47 5.92 10.27
CA ASP A 9 -5.81 7.16 10.99
C ASP A 9 -7.07 6.96 11.85
N LEU A 10 -7.08 5.84 12.60
CA LEU A 10 -8.19 5.40 13.45
C LEU A 10 -7.69 5.17 14.87
N ALA A 11 -8.38 5.73 15.87
CA ALA A 11 -8.11 5.50 17.27
C ALA A 11 -9.36 5.02 18.00
N VAL A 12 -9.17 4.16 19.00
CA VAL A 12 -10.24 3.71 19.90
C VAL A 12 -9.95 4.24 21.29
N LEU A 13 -10.90 4.98 21.84
CA LEU A 13 -10.83 5.58 23.17
C LEU A 13 -11.83 4.88 24.10
N GLU A 14 -11.49 4.87 25.38
CA GLU A 14 -12.33 4.33 26.45
C GLU A 14 -12.51 5.42 27.49
N PHE A 15 -13.72 5.54 28.04
CA PHE A 15 -13.98 6.43 29.15
C PHE A 15 -13.28 5.91 30.41
N ILE A 16 -12.66 6.81 31.17
CA ILE A 16 -12.04 6.48 32.47
C ILE A 16 -13.10 5.96 33.46
N THR A 17 -14.30 6.55 33.38
CA THR A 17 -15.48 6.14 34.16
C THR A 17 -16.57 5.77 33.18
N ALA A 18 -17.23 4.63 33.39
CA ALA A 18 -18.31 4.18 32.50
C ALA A 18 -19.36 5.29 32.31
N PRO A 19 -19.73 5.62 31.06
CA PRO A 19 -20.74 6.64 30.79
C PRO A 19 -22.10 6.20 31.33
N GLY A 20 -22.92 7.16 31.78
CA GLY A 20 -24.29 6.89 32.20
C GLY A 20 -25.26 6.85 31.01
N SER A 21 -26.56 6.89 31.32
CA SER A 21 -27.63 6.87 30.31
C SER A 21 -27.75 8.15 29.47
N GLU A 22 -26.96 9.17 29.78
CA GLU A 22 -26.88 10.42 29.01
C GLU A 22 -26.18 10.27 27.65
N PHE A 23 -25.51 9.15 27.42
CA PHE A 23 -24.88 8.83 26.14
C PHE A 23 -25.75 7.88 25.33
N GLU A 24 -26.08 8.28 24.10
CA GLU A 24 -26.65 7.39 23.09
C GLU A 24 -25.55 6.88 22.15
N VAL A 25 -25.64 5.62 21.77
CA VAL A 25 -24.69 4.97 20.84
C VAL A 25 -25.29 4.94 19.46
N VAL A 26 -24.49 5.29 18.46
CA VAL A 26 -24.85 5.12 17.05
C VAL A 26 -24.38 3.76 16.54
N ASP A 27 -25.22 3.10 15.76
CA ASP A 27 -24.85 1.82 15.16
C ASP A 27 -24.13 2.03 13.82
N PHE A 28 -23.12 1.22 13.57
CA PHE A 28 -22.57 1.06 12.23
C PHE A 28 -23.58 0.35 11.32
N ARG A 29 -23.70 0.85 10.10
CA ARG A 29 -24.50 0.21 9.06
C ARG A 29 -23.79 -1.07 8.60
N THR A 30 -24.54 -2.16 8.52
CA THR A 30 -24.03 -3.46 8.06
C THR A 30 -24.13 -3.63 6.55
N GLU A 31 -25.09 -2.97 5.92
CA GLU A 31 -25.23 -2.94 4.47
C GLU A 31 -24.20 -2.01 3.83
N GLU A 32 -23.72 -2.40 2.65
CA GLU A 32 -22.84 -1.52 1.89
C GLU A 32 -23.53 -0.23 1.46
N ALA A 33 -22.74 0.83 1.45
CA ALA A 33 -23.15 2.09 0.85
C ALA A 33 -23.55 1.90 -0.63
N ARG A 34 -24.42 2.78 -1.13
CA ARG A 34 -24.84 2.85 -2.54
C ARG A 34 -24.50 4.21 -3.11
N VAL A 35 -23.84 4.21 -4.27
CA VAL A 35 -23.56 5.45 -5.00
C VAL A 35 -24.89 6.17 -5.30
N GLY A 36 -24.94 7.46 -4.98
CA GLY A 36 -26.13 8.30 -5.10
C GLY A 36 -27.02 8.36 -3.85
N GLU A 37 -26.77 7.55 -2.81
CA GLU A 37 -27.56 7.64 -1.58
C GLU A 37 -27.20 8.89 -0.78
N GLN A 38 -28.21 9.49 -0.13
CA GLN A 38 -28.04 10.67 0.71
C GLN A 38 -27.34 10.33 2.02
N VAL A 39 -26.38 11.16 2.39
CA VAL A 39 -25.57 11.03 3.61
C VAL A 39 -25.38 12.38 4.27
N PHE A 40 -25.08 12.33 5.57
CA PHE A 40 -24.82 13.50 6.39
C PHE A 40 -23.50 13.34 7.14
N ALA A 41 -22.63 14.34 7.09
CA ALA A 41 -21.43 14.39 7.90
C ALA A 41 -21.70 15.24 9.15
N VAL A 42 -21.31 14.72 10.31
CA VAL A 42 -21.47 15.40 11.61
C VAL A 42 -20.09 15.65 12.22
N GLY A 43 -19.85 16.85 12.74
CA GLY A 43 -18.58 17.17 13.38
C GLY A 43 -18.51 18.55 14.04
N ASN A 44 -17.27 18.98 14.34
CA ASN A 44 -16.96 20.29 14.90
C ASN A 44 -15.97 21.03 13.97
N PRO A 45 -16.44 21.54 12.82
CA PRO A 45 -15.57 22.20 11.85
C PRO A 45 -14.82 23.37 12.47
N LEU A 46 -13.55 23.50 12.08
CA LEU A 46 -12.58 24.48 12.57
C LEU A 46 -12.36 24.44 14.10
N GLY A 47 -12.95 23.48 14.81
CA GLY A 47 -12.94 23.41 16.27
C GLY A 47 -13.88 24.41 16.96
N GLU A 48 -14.59 25.24 16.20
CA GLU A 48 -15.36 26.39 16.71
C GLU A 48 -16.88 26.20 16.61
N TYR A 49 -17.35 25.27 15.77
CA TYR A 49 -18.77 25.11 15.43
C TYR A 49 -19.26 23.69 15.75
N PRO A 50 -19.37 23.33 17.04
CA PRO A 50 -19.75 21.98 17.44
C PRO A 50 -21.15 21.61 16.93
N TYR A 51 -21.37 20.32 16.68
CA TYR A 51 -22.65 19.77 16.22
C TYR A 51 -23.08 20.25 14.82
N THR A 52 -22.12 20.59 13.97
CA THR A 52 -22.42 20.95 12.58
C THR A 52 -22.78 19.70 11.78
N VAL A 53 -23.86 19.80 11.00
CA VAL A 53 -24.31 18.78 10.06
C VAL A 53 -24.21 19.33 8.64
N THR A 54 -23.61 18.56 7.73
CA THR A 54 -23.58 18.87 6.29
C THR A 54 -24.15 17.70 5.51
N ASP A 55 -24.90 17.97 4.45
CA ASP A 55 -25.55 16.96 3.63
C ASP A 55 -24.81 16.73 2.31
N GLY A 56 -25.02 15.55 1.73
CA GLY A 56 -24.50 15.22 0.41
C GLY A 56 -24.91 13.82 -0.02
N ILE A 57 -24.17 13.26 -0.97
CA ILE A 57 -24.36 11.90 -1.46
C ILE A 57 -23.07 11.09 -1.44
N VAL A 58 -23.21 9.77 -1.40
CA VAL A 58 -22.11 8.87 -1.76
C VAL A 58 -21.79 9.05 -3.24
N SER A 59 -20.64 9.63 -3.54
CA SER A 59 -20.16 9.88 -4.91
C SER A 59 -19.48 8.64 -5.50
N ALA A 60 -18.75 7.89 -4.68
CA ALA A 60 -18.05 6.67 -5.07
C ALA A 60 -17.68 5.84 -3.83
N LYS A 61 -17.34 4.57 -4.03
CA LYS A 61 -16.86 3.65 -2.98
C LYS A 61 -15.49 3.10 -3.32
N ASN A 62 -14.91 2.30 -2.42
CA ASN A 62 -13.67 1.56 -2.67
C ASN A 62 -12.52 2.49 -3.10
N ARG A 63 -12.49 3.73 -2.57
CA ARG A 63 -11.41 4.67 -2.88
C ARG A 63 -10.18 4.35 -2.06
N VAL A 64 -9.03 4.65 -2.66
CA VAL A 64 -7.72 4.46 -2.07
C VAL A 64 -7.14 5.82 -1.74
N ARG A 65 -6.58 5.94 -0.54
CA ARG A 65 -6.11 7.18 0.07
C ARG A 65 -4.74 6.99 0.71
N GLY A 66 -4.12 8.04 1.26
CA GLY A 66 -2.77 7.92 1.86
C GLY A 66 -1.62 7.81 0.84
N GLY A 67 -1.87 8.27 -0.40
CA GLY A 67 -0.86 8.35 -1.45
C GLY A 67 -0.30 6.98 -1.82
N ILE A 68 1.03 6.90 -1.82
CA ILE A 68 1.78 5.76 -2.32
C ILE A 68 1.63 4.50 -1.45
N THR A 69 1.34 4.65 -0.16
CA THR A 69 1.12 3.51 0.77
C THR A 69 -0.25 2.85 0.60
N GLY A 70 -1.18 3.52 -0.12
CA GLY A 70 -2.52 3.06 -0.45
C GLY A 70 -3.33 2.45 0.69
N LYS A 71 -4.01 3.29 1.45
CA LYS A 71 -5.06 2.92 2.41
C LYS A 71 -6.37 2.70 1.64
N PHE A 72 -6.94 1.49 1.70
CA PHE A 72 -8.19 1.18 1.00
C PHE A 72 -9.45 1.48 1.84
N GLY A 73 -10.60 1.55 1.16
CA GLY A 73 -11.92 1.42 1.76
C GLY A 73 -12.48 2.75 2.23
N PHE A 74 -12.32 3.76 1.37
CA PHE A 74 -12.90 5.07 1.59
C PHE A 74 -14.13 5.28 0.72
N ILE A 75 -15.19 5.78 1.33
CA ILE A 75 -16.35 6.36 0.68
C ILE A 75 -16.00 7.77 0.25
N GLN A 76 -16.19 8.10 -1.02
CA GLN A 76 -16.17 9.49 -1.48
C GLN A 76 -17.55 10.10 -1.31
N THR A 77 -17.63 11.29 -0.71
CA THR A 77 -18.89 12.00 -0.48
C THR A 77 -18.84 13.44 -0.96
N THR A 78 -20.00 13.98 -1.35
CA THR A 78 -20.18 15.42 -1.58
C THR A 78 -20.53 16.18 -0.29
N ALA A 79 -20.84 15.48 0.80
CA ALA A 79 -21.09 16.12 2.09
C ALA A 79 -19.83 16.89 2.52
N THR A 80 -20.02 18.14 2.93
CA THR A 80 -18.90 19.04 3.23
C THR A 80 -18.14 18.55 4.47
N VAL A 81 -16.92 18.07 4.25
CA VAL A 81 -15.96 17.70 5.29
C VAL A 81 -14.84 18.73 5.26
N ILE A 82 -14.65 19.45 6.36
CA ILE A 82 -13.51 20.35 6.56
C ILE A 82 -12.78 19.97 7.86
N TRP A 83 -11.63 20.57 8.13
CA TRP A 83 -10.90 20.33 9.38
C TRP A 83 -11.83 20.43 10.59
N GLY A 84 -11.75 19.46 11.50
CA GLY A 84 -12.66 19.35 12.64
C GLY A 84 -13.87 18.43 12.44
N ASN A 85 -14.19 18.02 11.20
CA ASN A 85 -15.11 16.92 10.94
C ASN A 85 -14.44 15.53 11.03
N SER A 86 -13.11 15.47 10.96
CA SER A 86 -12.34 14.21 11.08
C SER A 86 -12.64 13.50 12.40
N GLY A 87 -12.85 12.18 12.34
CA GLY A 87 -13.28 11.35 13.46
C GLY A 87 -14.79 11.34 13.70
N GLY A 88 -15.54 12.33 13.17
CA GLY A 88 -17.00 12.35 13.20
C GLY A 88 -17.63 11.36 12.21
N PRO A 89 -18.90 10.99 12.39
CA PRO A 89 -19.56 10.00 11.55
C PRO A 89 -20.06 10.60 10.24
N LEU A 90 -20.05 9.76 9.19
CA LEU A 90 -20.85 9.92 7.98
C LEU A 90 -22.06 8.97 8.13
N VAL A 91 -23.27 9.51 8.21
CA VAL A 91 -24.50 8.75 8.51
C VAL A 91 -25.51 8.81 7.36
N ASP A 92 -26.42 7.83 7.31
CA ASP A 92 -27.58 7.86 6.43
C ASP A 92 -28.73 8.66 7.07
N ALA A 93 -29.86 8.75 6.36
CA ALA A 93 -31.07 9.41 6.85
C ALA A 93 -31.69 8.75 8.11
N ASN A 94 -31.28 7.53 8.46
CA ASN A 94 -31.71 6.84 9.67
C ASN A 94 -30.69 6.96 10.82
N GLY A 95 -29.61 7.73 10.63
CA GLY A 95 -28.56 7.91 11.63
C GLY A 95 -27.61 6.71 11.76
N LYS A 96 -27.62 5.75 10.81
CA LYS A 96 -26.66 4.63 10.82
C LYS A 96 -25.33 5.07 10.20
N VAL A 97 -24.21 4.72 10.83
CA VAL A 97 -22.88 5.14 10.41
C VAL A 97 -22.41 4.32 9.20
N LEU A 98 -22.20 4.98 8.06
CA LEU A 98 -21.63 4.40 6.84
C LEU A 98 -20.11 4.51 6.81
N GLY A 99 -19.54 5.47 7.54
CA GLY A 99 -18.11 5.61 7.68
C GLY A 99 -17.68 6.70 8.67
N ILE A 100 -16.37 6.80 8.87
CA ILE A 100 -15.74 7.79 9.75
C ILE A 100 -15.03 8.83 8.87
N ASN A 101 -15.43 10.10 8.96
CA ASN A 101 -14.81 11.18 8.19
C ASN A 101 -13.32 11.26 8.50
N SER A 102 -12.46 11.28 7.48
CA SER A 102 -11.01 11.17 7.70
C SER A 102 -10.20 12.11 6.81
N GLN A 103 -10.44 12.12 5.50
CA GLN A 103 -9.54 12.79 4.55
C GLN A 103 -10.27 13.70 3.57
N ILE A 104 -9.54 14.74 3.13
CA ILE A 104 -9.95 15.67 2.08
C ILE A 104 -8.87 15.65 1.01
N ALA A 105 -9.26 15.70 -0.27
CA ALA A 105 -8.34 15.98 -1.36
C ALA A 105 -8.74 17.27 -2.07
N PHE A 106 -7.76 18.13 -2.29
CA PHE A 106 -7.92 19.36 -3.06
C PHE A 106 -7.37 19.16 -4.46
N ALA A 107 -8.02 19.77 -5.46
CA ALA A 107 -7.40 19.89 -6.78
C ALA A 107 -6.15 20.77 -6.67
N GLN A 108 -4.97 20.23 -7.03
CA GLN A 108 -3.74 21.04 -7.10
C GLN A 108 -3.90 22.09 -8.20
N GLN A 109 -4.00 23.36 -7.82
CA GLN A 109 -3.97 24.47 -8.77
C GLN A 109 -3.13 25.65 -8.22
N GLY A 110 -1.83 25.64 -8.54
CA GLY A 110 -0.93 26.78 -8.37
C GLY A 110 -0.77 27.33 -6.95
N SER A 111 0.10 28.33 -6.79
CA SER A 111 0.36 29.02 -5.51
C SER A 111 -0.76 29.99 -5.09
N THR A 112 -1.91 29.96 -5.77
CA THR A 112 -3.01 30.92 -5.58
C THR A 112 -4.15 30.29 -4.78
N GLN A 113 -4.44 30.89 -3.63
CA GLN A 113 -5.51 30.51 -2.68
C GLN A 113 -6.92 30.83 -3.22
N ILE A 114 -7.24 30.51 -4.46
CA ILE A 114 -8.56 30.75 -5.04
C ILE A 114 -9.29 29.41 -5.09
N TRP A 115 -10.40 29.31 -4.35
CA TRP A 115 -11.40 28.23 -4.35
C TRP A 115 -10.93 26.89 -4.92
N GLN A 116 -10.24 26.09 -4.10
CA GLN A 116 -9.85 24.76 -4.53
C GLN A 116 -11.05 23.82 -4.41
N PRO A 117 -11.58 23.26 -5.52
CA PRO A 117 -12.59 22.23 -5.42
C PRO A 117 -12.02 21.05 -4.63
N GLN A 118 -12.81 20.55 -3.68
CA GLN A 118 -12.42 19.44 -2.82
C GLN A 118 -13.33 18.23 -3.03
N ILE A 119 -12.79 17.06 -2.76
CA ILE A 119 -13.52 15.81 -2.62
C ILE A 119 -13.22 15.21 -1.25
N ASN A 120 -14.25 14.65 -0.62
CA ASN A 120 -14.22 14.26 0.80
C ASN A 120 -14.29 12.75 0.93
N PHE A 121 -13.62 12.22 1.96
CA PHE A 121 -13.49 10.79 2.16
C PHE A 121 -13.78 10.37 3.61
N ALA A 122 -14.54 9.30 3.76
CA ALA A 122 -14.81 8.63 5.03
C ALA A 122 -14.35 7.17 4.96
N LEU A 123 -13.69 6.66 6.00
CA LEU A 123 -13.33 5.25 6.13
C LEU A 123 -14.61 4.42 6.27
N GLU A 124 -14.81 3.43 5.40
CA GLU A 124 -16.02 2.60 5.36
C GLU A 124 -16.31 1.92 6.71
N ALA A 125 -17.59 1.83 7.05
CA ALA A 125 -18.07 1.22 8.28
C ALA A 125 -17.56 -0.22 8.45
N GLY A 126 -17.61 -1.04 7.39
CA GLY A 126 -17.14 -2.43 7.45
C GLY A 126 -15.67 -2.55 7.88
N ILE A 127 -14.79 -1.71 7.34
CA ILE A 127 -13.38 -1.69 7.75
C ILE A 127 -13.24 -1.15 9.18
N SER A 128 -13.92 -0.04 9.48
CA SER A 128 -13.87 0.58 10.81
C SER A 128 -14.30 -0.40 11.90
N THR A 129 -15.43 -1.08 11.73
CA THR A 129 -15.97 -2.07 12.66
C THR A 129 -15.03 -3.26 12.82
N ARG A 130 -14.45 -3.79 11.72
CA ARG A 130 -13.44 -4.86 11.80
C ARG A 130 -12.24 -4.42 12.64
N LEU A 131 -11.67 -3.26 12.34
CA LEU A 131 -10.48 -2.74 13.03
C LEU A 131 -10.75 -2.47 14.51
N ILE A 132 -11.92 -1.92 14.84
CA ILE A 132 -12.37 -1.70 16.23
C ILE A 132 -12.50 -3.04 16.95
N HIS A 133 -13.14 -4.05 16.36
CA HIS A 133 -13.25 -5.37 16.96
C HIS A 133 -11.89 -6.03 17.18
N ASP A 134 -10.97 -5.90 16.22
CA ASP A 134 -9.62 -6.44 16.39
C ASP A 134 -8.91 -5.77 17.59
N ILE A 135 -8.95 -4.44 17.69
CA ILE A 135 -8.39 -3.70 18.83
C ILE A 135 -8.96 -4.19 20.15
N LEU A 136 -10.29 -4.25 20.26
CA LEU A 136 -10.98 -4.61 21.50
C LEU A 136 -10.68 -6.05 21.93
N ASN A 137 -10.58 -6.96 20.96
CA ASN A 137 -10.44 -8.39 21.25
C ASN A 137 -8.98 -8.87 21.31
N ASN A 138 -8.02 -8.12 20.77
CA ASN A 138 -6.63 -8.55 20.62
C ASN A 138 -5.63 -7.63 21.36
N LYS A 139 -5.99 -7.15 22.56
CA LYS A 139 -5.11 -6.32 23.41
C LYS A 139 -4.59 -5.06 22.69
N GLY A 140 -5.47 -4.39 21.94
CA GLY A 140 -5.13 -3.17 21.22
C GLY A 140 -4.45 -3.40 19.86
N MET A 141 -4.33 -4.64 19.38
CA MET A 141 -3.64 -4.95 18.13
C MET A 141 -4.62 -5.29 17.01
N VAL A 142 -4.28 -4.88 15.79
CA VAL A 142 -5.00 -5.33 14.58
C VAL A 142 -4.37 -6.63 14.09
N LYS A 143 -5.19 -7.66 13.93
CA LYS A 143 -4.77 -8.91 13.29
C LYS A 143 -5.09 -8.86 11.81
N ARG A 144 -4.09 -9.11 10.97
CA ARG A 144 -4.23 -9.11 9.51
C ARG A 144 -4.12 -10.52 8.96
N ALA A 145 -4.86 -10.80 7.90
CA ALA A 145 -4.68 -12.03 7.16
C ALA A 145 -3.31 -12.03 6.44
N TRP A 146 -2.75 -13.22 6.30
CA TRP A 146 -1.60 -13.50 5.45
C TRP A 146 -2.04 -14.45 4.34
N ILE A 147 -1.73 -14.08 3.10
CA ILE A 147 -2.01 -14.86 1.90
C ILE A 147 -0.68 -15.39 1.33
N GLY A 148 0.33 -14.52 1.31
CA GLY A 148 1.69 -14.68 0.79
C GLY A 148 1.79 -14.63 -0.73
N VAL A 149 1.26 -13.57 -1.35
CA VAL A 149 1.38 -13.31 -2.80
C VAL A 149 2.07 -11.99 -3.09
N GLU A 150 2.73 -11.90 -4.24
CA GLU A 150 3.12 -10.64 -4.86
C GLU A 150 2.18 -10.38 -6.05
N VAL A 151 1.40 -9.30 -5.96
CA VAL A 151 0.50 -8.84 -7.01
C VAL A 151 1.03 -7.53 -7.58
N VAL A 152 1.04 -7.40 -8.90
CA VAL A 152 1.64 -6.24 -9.56
C VAL A 152 0.75 -5.62 -10.62
N GLN A 153 1.02 -4.37 -10.95
CA GLN A 153 0.40 -3.68 -12.08
C GLN A 153 1.38 -2.69 -12.72
N GLN A 154 1.71 -2.92 -13.98
CA GLN A 154 2.71 -2.11 -14.69
C GLN A 154 2.13 -0.79 -15.20
N HIS A 155 2.96 0.24 -15.10
CA HIS A 155 2.77 1.55 -15.70
C HIS A 155 4.03 1.92 -16.46
N ASP A 156 3.87 2.57 -17.60
CA ASP A 156 4.99 3.06 -18.40
C ASP A 156 5.09 4.57 -18.34
N TYR A 157 6.32 5.07 -18.45
CA TYR A 157 6.55 6.48 -18.63
C TYR A 157 6.15 6.93 -20.05
N ASP A 158 5.23 7.90 -20.13
CA ASP A 158 4.84 8.55 -21.36
C ASP A 158 5.31 10.01 -21.34
N SER A 159 6.31 10.33 -22.19
CA SER A 159 6.88 11.67 -22.27
C SER A 159 5.91 12.72 -22.81
N TYR A 160 4.92 12.31 -23.61
CA TYR A 160 3.88 13.20 -24.10
C TYR A 160 2.84 13.50 -23.01
N LEU A 161 2.54 12.58 -22.11
CA LEU A 161 1.65 12.86 -20.97
C LEU A 161 2.38 13.52 -19.79
N ALA A 162 3.70 13.34 -19.71
CA ALA A 162 4.54 14.02 -18.73
C ALA A 162 4.44 15.56 -18.81
N MET A 163 4.33 16.14 -20.01
CA MET A 163 4.13 17.60 -20.16
C MET A 163 2.79 18.08 -19.60
N TYR A 164 1.82 17.19 -19.43
CA TYR A 164 0.52 17.45 -18.79
C TYR A 164 0.49 17.04 -17.31
N GLY A 165 1.62 16.66 -16.73
CA GLY A 165 1.73 16.23 -15.34
C GLY A 165 1.19 14.82 -15.07
N MET A 166 0.95 14.01 -16.11
CA MET A 166 0.49 12.61 -15.99
C MET A 166 1.49 11.64 -16.64
N PRO A 167 2.74 11.57 -16.15
CA PRO A 167 3.81 10.84 -16.82
C PRO A 167 3.62 9.31 -16.87
N TRP A 168 2.71 8.73 -16.08
CA TRP A 168 2.61 7.27 -15.92
C TRP A 168 1.28 6.75 -16.47
N VAL A 169 1.34 5.84 -17.44
CA VAL A 169 0.17 5.22 -18.08
C VAL A 169 0.09 3.76 -17.68
N GLN A 170 -1.07 3.34 -17.17
CA GLN A 170 -1.33 1.95 -16.81
C GLN A 170 -1.32 1.05 -18.04
N ARG A 171 -0.44 0.04 -18.06
CA ARG A 171 -0.30 -0.95 -19.13
C ARG A 171 -1.19 -2.16 -18.92
N ASP A 172 -1.14 -2.72 -17.72
CA ASP A 172 -1.95 -3.88 -17.38
C ASP A 172 -3.36 -3.45 -17.00
N SER A 173 -4.34 -3.93 -17.76
CA SER A 173 -5.76 -3.65 -17.49
C SER A 173 -6.23 -4.16 -16.12
N LEU A 174 -5.57 -5.19 -15.58
CA LEU A 174 -5.89 -5.84 -14.31
C LEU A 174 -4.61 -6.11 -13.53
N ALA A 175 -4.74 -6.35 -12.23
CA ALA A 175 -3.62 -6.76 -11.40
C ALA A 175 -3.18 -8.18 -11.73
N VAL A 176 -1.87 -8.42 -11.76
CA VAL A 176 -1.25 -9.70 -12.18
C VAL A 176 -0.62 -10.37 -10.97
N LEU A 177 -0.86 -11.68 -10.80
CA LEU A 177 -0.13 -12.49 -9.83
C LEU A 177 1.30 -12.72 -10.34
N LYS A 178 2.28 -12.04 -9.75
CA LYS A 178 3.68 -12.12 -10.19
C LYS A 178 4.44 -13.25 -9.50
N ASN A 179 4.38 -13.29 -8.18
CA ASN A 179 5.06 -14.30 -7.39
C ASN A 179 4.19 -14.82 -6.24
N ILE A 180 4.63 -15.94 -5.66
CA ILE A 180 4.05 -16.53 -4.45
C ILE A 180 5.18 -16.73 -3.45
N ILE A 181 4.97 -16.27 -2.23
CA ILE A 181 5.95 -16.36 -1.16
C ILE A 181 6.02 -17.83 -0.72
N PRO A 182 7.21 -18.46 -0.68
CA PRO A 182 7.34 -19.86 -0.27
C PRO A 182 6.81 -20.11 1.15
N GLY A 183 6.16 -21.26 1.38
CA GLY A 183 5.57 -21.61 2.67
C GLY A 183 4.26 -20.86 2.99
N SER A 184 3.79 -20.00 2.10
CA SER A 184 2.56 -19.24 2.31
C SER A 184 1.28 -20.06 2.08
N PRO A 185 0.13 -19.59 2.60
CA PRO A 185 -1.17 -20.16 2.29
C PRO A 185 -1.48 -20.23 0.79
N ALA A 186 -1.01 -19.26 0.01
CA ALA A 186 -1.20 -19.19 -1.43
C ALA A 186 -0.44 -20.25 -2.21
N GLU A 187 0.72 -20.71 -1.72
CA GLU A 187 1.62 -21.61 -2.47
C GLU A 187 0.90 -22.84 -3.01
N LYS A 188 0.12 -23.51 -2.17
CA LYS A 188 -0.61 -24.73 -2.59
C LYS A 188 -1.71 -24.43 -3.61
N ALA A 189 -2.40 -23.30 -3.46
CA ALA A 189 -3.60 -22.97 -4.20
C ALA A 189 -3.30 -22.29 -5.55
N LEU A 190 -2.18 -21.57 -5.64
CA LEU A 190 -1.78 -20.78 -6.81
C LEU A 190 -0.55 -21.34 -7.54
N LYS A 191 -0.07 -22.53 -7.16
CA LYS A 191 1.03 -23.20 -7.86
C LYS A 191 0.74 -23.31 -9.36
N GLY A 192 1.66 -22.79 -10.19
CA GLY A 192 1.52 -22.79 -11.64
C GLY A 192 0.54 -21.75 -12.19
N LYS A 193 0.09 -20.80 -11.36
CA LYS A 193 -0.83 -19.71 -11.75
C LYS A 193 -0.15 -18.33 -11.86
N LEU A 194 1.18 -18.27 -11.80
CA LEU A 194 1.91 -17.03 -12.02
C LEU A 194 1.60 -16.45 -13.41
N GLY A 195 1.53 -15.13 -13.51
CA GLY A 195 1.07 -14.40 -14.69
C GLY A 195 -0.44 -14.31 -14.84
N ALA A 196 -1.23 -14.94 -13.96
CA ALA A 196 -2.69 -14.83 -14.03
C ALA A 196 -3.16 -13.44 -13.64
N MET A 197 -4.14 -12.91 -14.37
CA MET A 197 -4.81 -11.65 -14.02
C MET A 197 -5.93 -11.92 -13.03
N ILE A 198 -6.07 -11.05 -12.02
CA ILE A 198 -7.10 -11.15 -10.99
C ILE A 198 -8.37 -10.42 -11.47
N LEU A 199 -9.47 -11.15 -11.56
CA LEU A 199 -10.77 -10.63 -11.99
C LEU A 199 -11.65 -10.21 -10.81
N SER A 200 -11.66 -10.98 -9.73
CA SER A 200 -12.44 -10.67 -8.53
C SER A 200 -11.85 -11.32 -7.29
N VAL A 201 -12.07 -10.70 -6.14
CA VAL A 201 -11.73 -11.23 -4.81
C VAL A 201 -13.00 -11.24 -3.95
N ASN A 202 -13.30 -12.37 -3.32
CA ASN A 202 -14.52 -12.61 -2.53
C ASN A 202 -15.83 -12.25 -3.28
N GLY A 203 -15.84 -12.41 -4.60
CA GLY A 203 -16.98 -12.08 -5.45
C GLY A 203 -17.09 -10.60 -5.84
N VAL A 204 -16.18 -9.74 -5.35
CA VAL A 204 -16.09 -8.33 -5.73
C VAL A 204 -15.12 -8.20 -6.91
N GLU A 205 -15.61 -7.66 -8.03
CA GLU A 205 -14.76 -7.37 -9.20
C GLU A 205 -13.69 -6.34 -8.85
N VAL A 206 -12.46 -6.59 -9.33
CA VAL A 206 -11.30 -5.73 -9.09
C VAL A 206 -10.68 -5.30 -10.40
N ARG A 207 -10.21 -4.06 -10.46
CA ARG A 207 -9.70 -3.42 -11.69
C ARG A 207 -8.23 -3.00 -11.58
N ASN A 208 -7.71 -2.97 -10.37
CA ASN A 208 -6.35 -2.53 -10.08
C ASN A 208 -5.84 -3.16 -8.79
N VAL A 209 -4.54 -3.05 -8.57
CA VAL A 209 -3.88 -3.66 -7.40
C VAL A 209 -4.37 -3.05 -6.08
N GLN A 210 -4.86 -1.81 -6.08
CA GLN A 210 -5.37 -1.17 -4.87
C GLN A 210 -6.76 -1.71 -4.48
N GLU A 211 -7.61 -2.07 -5.43
CA GLU A 211 -8.86 -2.79 -5.20
C GLU A 211 -8.59 -4.22 -4.69
N VAL A 212 -7.55 -4.89 -5.21
CA VAL A 212 -7.08 -6.17 -4.68
C VAL A 212 -6.64 -6.04 -3.21
N LEU A 213 -5.80 -5.05 -2.89
CA LEU A 213 -5.39 -4.77 -1.50
C LEU A 213 -6.61 -4.56 -0.61
N GLY A 214 -7.64 -3.89 -1.12
CA GLY A 214 -8.85 -3.64 -0.38
C GLY A 214 -9.59 -4.88 0.08
N GLU A 215 -9.82 -5.80 -0.85
CA GLU A 215 -10.47 -7.06 -0.54
C GLU A 215 -9.58 -7.98 0.32
N PHE A 216 -8.26 -7.87 0.17
CA PHE A 216 -7.32 -8.54 1.08
C PHE A 216 -7.39 -7.97 2.50
N GLU A 217 -7.44 -6.64 2.67
CA GLU A 217 -7.57 -5.97 3.99
C GLU A 217 -8.93 -6.19 4.66
N LYS A 218 -9.98 -6.54 3.91
CA LYS A 218 -11.27 -6.97 4.45
C LYS A 218 -11.26 -8.42 4.94
N THR A 219 -10.27 -9.22 4.53
CA THR A 219 -10.21 -10.65 4.83
C THR A 219 -9.65 -10.90 6.23
N SER A 220 -10.37 -11.69 7.03
CA SER A 220 -9.94 -12.08 8.38
C SER A 220 -8.97 -13.27 8.36
N PRO A 221 -8.04 -13.37 9.32
CA PRO A 221 -7.24 -14.57 9.52
C PRO A 221 -8.11 -15.84 9.69
N GLY A 222 -7.71 -16.95 9.06
CA GLY A 222 -8.39 -18.24 9.15
C GLY A 222 -9.61 -18.39 8.25
N SER A 223 -10.03 -17.32 7.57
CA SER A 223 -11.14 -17.36 6.60
C SER A 223 -10.70 -17.93 5.25
N VAL A 224 -11.67 -18.24 4.39
CA VAL A 224 -11.41 -18.70 3.02
C VAL A 224 -11.58 -17.52 2.07
N LEU A 225 -10.47 -17.05 1.52
CA LEU A 225 -10.42 -16.07 0.46
C LEU A 225 -10.73 -16.75 -0.88
N LYS A 226 -11.71 -16.24 -1.62
CA LYS A 226 -12.03 -16.72 -2.98
C LYS A 226 -11.48 -15.75 -4.00
N MET A 227 -10.71 -16.22 -4.96
CA MET A 227 -10.11 -15.40 -6.00
C MET A 227 -10.47 -15.97 -7.38
N LYS A 228 -11.05 -15.14 -8.23
CA LYS A 228 -11.27 -15.48 -9.63
C LYS A 228 -10.12 -14.93 -10.46
N ILE A 229 -9.43 -15.81 -11.16
CA ILE A 229 -8.25 -15.47 -11.96
C ILE A 229 -8.45 -15.92 -13.41
N ILE A 230 -7.73 -15.30 -14.33
CA ILE A 230 -7.66 -15.70 -15.73
C ILE A 230 -6.21 -15.90 -16.16
N LEU A 231 -5.91 -17.06 -16.73
CA LEU A 231 -4.60 -17.42 -17.27
C LEU A 231 -4.77 -18.11 -18.61
N ASN A 232 -4.08 -17.64 -19.65
CA ASN A 232 -4.17 -18.20 -21.01
C ASN A 232 -5.62 -18.32 -21.53
N GLY A 233 -6.47 -17.35 -21.19
CA GLY A 233 -7.88 -17.33 -21.57
C GLY A 233 -8.80 -18.22 -20.73
N VAL A 234 -8.25 -19.04 -19.82
CA VAL A 234 -9.03 -19.91 -18.93
C VAL A 234 -9.28 -19.20 -17.61
N THR A 235 -10.56 -19.08 -17.26
CA THR A 235 -11.00 -18.51 -15.99
C THR A 235 -11.16 -19.61 -14.95
N GLU A 236 -10.61 -19.39 -13.75
CA GLU A 236 -10.69 -20.31 -12.64
C GLU A 236 -10.98 -19.59 -11.32
N GLU A 237 -11.70 -20.26 -10.42
CA GLU A 237 -11.90 -19.80 -9.05
C GLU A 237 -11.00 -20.61 -8.11
N VAL A 238 -10.19 -19.92 -7.33
CA VAL A 238 -9.24 -20.49 -6.38
C VAL A 238 -9.66 -20.10 -4.96
N SER A 239 -9.61 -21.05 -4.03
CA SER A 239 -9.88 -20.81 -2.61
C SER A 239 -8.60 -20.94 -1.79
N ILE A 240 -8.29 -19.92 -1.00
CA ILE A 240 -7.09 -19.84 -0.16
C ILE A 240 -7.53 -19.72 1.28
N LYS A 241 -7.11 -20.64 2.15
CA LYS A 241 -7.36 -20.53 3.59
C LYS A 241 -6.29 -19.64 4.22
N THR A 242 -6.65 -18.42 4.58
CA THR A 242 -5.70 -17.43 5.11
C THR A 242 -5.21 -17.81 6.50
N THR A 243 -4.03 -17.33 6.87
CA THR A 243 -3.51 -17.41 8.24
C THR A 243 -3.39 -16.02 8.84
N GLU A 244 -3.02 -15.92 10.12
CA GLU A 244 -2.65 -14.63 10.72
C GLU A 244 -1.26 -14.21 10.24
N LEU A 245 -1.06 -12.94 9.95
CA LEU A 245 0.25 -12.36 9.65
C LEU A 245 1.12 -12.37 10.91
N THR A 246 2.20 -13.14 10.87
CA THR A 246 3.15 -13.26 11.99
C THR A 246 4.46 -12.54 11.71
N THR A 247 5.26 -12.33 12.78
CA THR A 247 6.64 -11.85 12.67
C THR A 247 7.47 -12.71 11.71
N GLN A 248 7.32 -14.04 11.77
CA GLN A 248 8.02 -14.95 10.88
C GLN A 248 7.66 -14.71 9.41
N ASN A 249 6.38 -14.48 9.10
CA ASN A 249 5.98 -14.18 7.73
C ASN A 249 6.58 -12.87 7.21
N LEU A 250 6.71 -11.85 8.07
CA LEU A 250 7.40 -10.61 7.69
C LEU A 250 8.89 -10.84 7.45
N GLU A 251 9.54 -11.72 8.21
CA GLU A 251 10.94 -12.10 7.99
C GLU A 251 11.14 -12.85 6.67
N GLU A 252 10.25 -13.79 6.37
CA GLU A 252 10.21 -14.52 5.10
C GLU A 252 9.96 -13.57 3.92
N LEU A 253 9.04 -12.61 4.08
CA LEU A 253 8.81 -11.56 3.08
C LEU A 253 10.06 -10.73 2.84
N ALA A 254 10.76 -10.27 3.89
CA ALA A 254 11.96 -9.46 3.73
C ALA A 254 13.03 -10.20 2.92
N LYS A 255 13.28 -11.47 3.27
CA LYS A 255 14.23 -12.34 2.55
C LYS A 255 13.80 -12.56 1.10
N PHE A 256 12.51 -12.82 0.88
CA PHE A 256 11.95 -13.01 -0.45
C PHE A 256 12.15 -11.77 -1.33
N VAL A 257 11.77 -10.58 -0.84
CA VAL A 257 11.88 -9.33 -1.61
C VAL A 257 13.33 -9.02 -1.99
N VAL A 258 14.27 -9.13 -1.05
CA VAL A 258 15.69 -8.85 -1.36
C VAL A 258 16.27 -9.87 -2.33
N LYS A 259 15.93 -11.15 -2.18
CA LYS A 259 16.40 -12.19 -3.07
C LYS A 259 15.87 -12.00 -4.50
N GLU A 260 14.59 -11.70 -4.66
CA GLU A 260 13.92 -11.63 -5.97
C GLU A 260 14.12 -10.29 -6.71
N HIS A 261 14.51 -9.22 -6.01
CA HIS A 261 14.58 -7.88 -6.60
C HIS A 261 15.90 -7.13 -6.38
N HIS A 262 16.86 -7.74 -5.68
CA HIS A 262 18.15 -7.11 -5.38
C HIS A 262 19.31 -8.13 -5.39
N GLY A 263 19.10 -9.36 -5.86
CA GLY A 263 20.18 -10.38 -5.96
C GLY A 263 20.92 -10.70 -4.64
N GLY A 264 20.43 -10.22 -3.49
CA GLY A 264 21.17 -10.24 -2.22
C GLY A 264 20.61 -11.25 -1.22
N LEU A 265 21.41 -11.54 -0.18
CA LEU A 265 21.00 -12.40 0.92
C LEU A 265 20.84 -11.57 2.20
N LEU A 266 19.66 -11.64 2.81
CA LEU A 266 19.45 -11.10 4.16
C LEU A 266 19.77 -12.17 5.23
N THR A 267 20.70 -11.83 6.11
CA THR A 267 21.06 -12.60 7.30
C THR A 267 20.91 -11.75 8.55
N THR A 268 21.16 -12.37 9.71
CA THR A 268 21.13 -11.69 11.01
C THR A 268 22.44 -11.96 11.75
N ASP A 269 23.08 -10.92 12.26
CA ASP A 269 24.21 -11.02 13.19
C ASP A 269 23.81 -10.40 14.54
N GLY A 270 23.55 -11.25 15.53
CA GLY A 270 22.87 -10.85 16.76
C GLY A 270 21.49 -10.27 16.47
N GLU A 271 21.27 -9.01 16.87
CA GLU A 271 20.06 -8.25 16.54
C GLU A 271 20.16 -7.51 15.20
N ALA A 272 21.35 -7.36 14.61
CA ALA A 272 21.51 -6.59 13.39
C ALA A 272 21.02 -7.37 12.16
N VAL A 273 20.32 -6.66 11.26
CA VAL A 273 19.99 -7.17 9.92
C VAL A 273 21.16 -6.88 8.99
N ILE A 274 21.67 -7.91 8.33
CA ILE A 274 22.81 -7.83 7.44
C ILE A 274 22.35 -8.12 6.01
N LEU A 275 22.65 -7.21 5.09
CA LEU A 275 22.53 -7.42 3.66
C LEU A 275 23.90 -7.84 3.13
N LYS A 276 23.98 -9.06 2.60
CA LYS A 276 25.13 -9.53 1.85
C LYS A 276 24.83 -9.43 0.36
N VAL A 277 25.68 -8.73 -0.37
CA VAL A 277 25.55 -8.59 -1.82
C VAL A 277 26.07 -9.86 -2.49
N GLU A 278 25.22 -10.57 -3.22
CA GLU A 278 25.63 -11.66 -4.11
C GLU A 278 25.49 -11.13 -5.55
N LYS A 279 26.45 -11.41 -6.43
CA LYS A 279 26.19 -11.20 -7.87
C LYS A 279 25.37 -12.37 -8.36
N GLU A 280 24.29 -12.09 -9.08
CA GLU A 280 23.66 -13.11 -9.89
C GLU A 280 24.71 -13.73 -10.81
N ILE A 281 24.88 -15.05 -10.70
CA ILE A 281 25.51 -15.83 -11.77
C ILE A 281 24.50 -15.76 -12.92
N GLU A 282 24.84 -15.07 -14.01
CA GLU A 282 24.10 -15.15 -15.28
C GLU A 282 24.07 -16.61 -15.75
N ASP A 283 23.10 -17.40 -15.29
CA ASP A 283 22.84 -18.73 -15.82
C ASP A 283 21.81 -18.61 -16.95
N GLY A 284 22.30 -18.12 -18.10
CA GLY A 284 21.88 -18.59 -19.42
C GLY A 284 20.40 -18.61 -19.81
N GLN A 285 19.52 -17.76 -19.26
CA GLN A 285 18.22 -17.49 -19.90
C GLN A 285 18.37 -16.31 -20.88
N PRO A 286 18.12 -16.50 -22.19
CA PRO A 286 18.10 -15.38 -23.10
C PRO A 286 16.97 -14.44 -22.69
N ASP A 287 17.26 -13.13 -22.65
CA ASP A 287 16.24 -12.09 -22.65
C ASP A 287 15.09 -12.51 -23.59
N PRO A 288 13.82 -12.41 -23.16
CA PRO A 288 12.72 -12.55 -24.11
C PRO A 288 13.01 -11.56 -25.25
N PRO A 289 12.90 -11.97 -26.51
CA PRO A 289 13.47 -11.21 -27.62
C PRO A 289 12.74 -9.87 -27.73
N THR A 290 13.31 -8.83 -27.11
CA THR A 290 13.00 -7.46 -27.45
C THR A 290 13.69 -7.20 -28.78
N GLU A 291 13.02 -7.60 -29.85
CA GLU A 291 13.30 -7.07 -31.18
C GLU A 291 13.04 -5.57 -31.14
N ARG A 292 14.06 -4.80 -30.76
CA ARG A 292 14.30 -3.44 -31.25
C ARG A 292 15.78 -3.13 -31.07
N ARG A 293 16.48 -3.27 -32.19
CA ARG A 293 17.86 -2.84 -32.43
C ARG A 293 18.20 -1.61 -31.59
N ARG A 294 19.31 -1.72 -30.86
CA ARG A 294 20.13 -0.59 -30.44
C ARG A 294 20.25 0.40 -31.59
N ARG A 295 19.51 1.50 -31.50
CA ARG A 295 20.06 2.80 -31.80
C ARG A 295 20.40 3.37 -30.43
N GLU A 296 21.69 3.42 -30.12
CA GLU A 296 22.19 4.39 -29.15
C GLU A 296 21.79 5.77 -29.67
N VAL A 297 20.59 6.21 -29.27
CA VAL A 297 20.31 7.63 -29.20
C VAL A 297 20.90 8.01 -27.85
N GLU A 298 21.99 8.78 -27.86
CA GLU A 298 22.43 9.48 -26.65
C GLU A 298 21.25 10.31 -26.15
N ASP A 299 20.54 9.78 -25.15
CA ASP A 299 19.50 10.50 -24.43
C ASP A 299 20.20 11.65 -23.67
N PRO A 300 20.01 12.92 -24.06
CA PRO A 300 20.68 14.05 -23.43
C PRO A 300 20.29 14.21 -21.96
N ASP A 301 19.17 13.61 -21.53
CA ASP A 301 18.71 13.61 -20.15
C ASP A 301 19.24 12.44 -19.34
N LYS A 302 19.93 11.45 -19.94
CA LYS A 302 20.55 10.34 -19.21
C LYS A 302 21.57 10.86 -18.20
N LYS A 303 22.39 11.84 -18.60
CA LYS A 303 23.40 12.47 -17.74
C LYS A 303 22.74 13.26 -16.61
N LYS A 304 21.66 14.00 -16.89
CA LYS A 304 20.87 14.72 -15.87
C LYS A 304 20.13 13.78 -14.92
N ARG A 305 19.70 12.60 -15.37
CA ARG A 305 19.07 11.56 -14.55
C ARG A 305 20.10 10.86 -13.66
N GLU A 306 21.26 10.51 -14.20
CA GLU A 306 22.40 10.00 -13.43
C GLU A 306 22.88 11.02 -12.39
N GLU A 307 22.85 12.31 -12.72
CA GLU A 307 23.18 13.40 -11.81
C GLU A 307 22.06 13.66 -10.78
N ASN A 308 20.78 13.48 -11.13
CA ASN A 308 19.65 13.54 -10.19
C ASN A 308 19.60 12.35 -9.23
N LEU A 309 20.03 11.16 -9.64
CA LEU A 309 20.18 9.99 -8.75
C LEU A 309 21.33 10.20 -7.76
N ARG A 310 22.47 10.76 -8.23
CA ARG A 310 23.57 11.19 -7.36
C ARG A 310 23.15 12.28 -6.36
N TYR A 311 22.23 13.17 -6.75
CA TYR A 311 21.67 14.21 -5.86
C TYR A 311 20.77 13.64 -4.74
N ARG A 312 20.39 12.36 -4.80
CA ARG A 312 19.49 11.69 -3.84
C ARG A 312 20.18 10.66 -2.94
N GLY A 313 21.51 10.52 -3.02
CA GLY A 313 22.29 9.65 -2.13
C GLY A 313 22.02 8.15 -2.25
N ALA A 314 21.29 7.72 -3.29
CA ALA A 314 20.99 6.32 -3.54
C ALA A 314 22.00 5.72 -4.54
N MET A 315 22.79 4.75 -4.10
CA MET A 315 23.61 3.91 -4.96
C MET A 315 22.74 2.87 -5.66
N ARG A 316 23.14 2.44 -6.86
CA ARG A 316 22.57 1.26 -7.51
C ARG A 316 23.19 0.01 -6.88
N GLU A 317 22.47 -1.11 -6.96
CA GLU A 317 23.01 -2.42 -6.59
C GLU A 317 24.34 -2.72 -7.30
N ALA A 318 24.46 -2.33 -8.58
CA ALA A 318 25.68 -2.45 -9.38
C ALA A 318 26.88 -1.63 -8.86
N ASP A 319 26.64 -0.67 -7.97
CA ASP A 319 27.69 0.14 -7.35
C ASP A 319 28.22 -0.51 -6.04
N LEU A 320 27.61 -1.61 -5.59
CA LEU A 320 28.06 -2.33 -4.39
C LEU A 320 29.03 -3.46 -4.75
N ASP A 321 30.08 -3.59 -3.94
CA ASP A 321 31.05 -4.68 -4.08
C ASP A 321 30.44 -6.02 -3.65
N GLU A 322 30.64 -7.04 -4.49
CA GLU A 322 30.20 -8.40 -4.24
C GLU A 322 30.84 -8.97 -2.98
N GLY A 323 30.04 -9.67 -2.17
CA GLY A 323 30.49 -10.27 -0.92
C GLY A 323 30.59 -9.28 0.24
N THR A 324 30.41 -7.97 0.01
CA THR A 324 30.37 -6.99 1.09
C THR A 324 29.10 -7.15 1.91
N GLU A 325 29.26 -7.06 3.23
CA GLU A 325 28.18 -7.13 4.21
C GLU A 325 27.88 -5.74 4.75
N PHE A 326 26.61 -5.35 4.65
CA PHE A 326 26.13 -4.06 5.11
C PHE A 326 25.08 -4.24 6.19
N LYS A 327 25.17 -3.44 7.26
CA LYS A 327 24.11 -3.38 8.25
C LYS A 327 22.94 -2.57 7.71
N VAL A 328 21.77 -3.16 7.64
CA VAL A 328 20.52 -2.45 7.31
C VAL A 328 20.06 -1.66 8.53
N VAL A 329 19.92 -0.35 8.39
CA VAL A 329 19.52 0.55 9.49
C VAL A 329 18.12 1.12 9.33
N ALA A 330 17.64 1.23 8.09
CA ALA A 330 16.29 1.68 7.79
C ALA A 330 15.81 1.13 6.45
N GLY A 331 14.50 1.18 6.24
CA GLY A 331 13.86 0.89 4.96
C GLY A 331 12.69 1.85 4.75
N GLY A 332 12.39 2.20 3.51
CA GLY A 332 11.27 3.10 3.24
C GLY A 332 11.17 3.57 1.81
N ILE A 333 10.39 4.64 1.63
CA ILE A 333 10.24 5.33 0.36
C ILE A 333 10.68 6.78 0.55
N GLU A 334 11.40 7.30 -0.43
CA GLU A 334 11.71 8.71 -0.52
C GLU A 334 11.40 9.19 -1.94
N SER A 335 10.63 10.27 -2.06
CA SER A 335 10.23 10.94 -3.29
C SER A 335 10.18 12.45 -3.05
N THR A 336 10.12 13.25 -4.12
CA THR A 336 10.11 14.73 -4.03
C THR A 336 8.98 15.27 -3.14
N ASN A 337 7.84 14.57 -3.05
CA ASN A 337 6.65 15.04 -2.35
C ASN A 337 6.25 14.16 -1.15
N PHE A 338 6.95 13.05 -0.93
CA PHE A 338 6.59 12.07 0.10
C PHE A 338 7.81 11.29 0.56
N SER A 339 8.02 11.22 1.86
CA SER A 339 8.99 10.33 2.49
C SER A 339 8.32 9.56 3.63
N SER A 340 8.68 8.28 3.75
CA SER A 340 8.33 7.44 4.89
C SER A 340 9.45 6.44 5.07
N ILE A 341 10.22 6.62 6.13
CA ILE A 341 11.42 5.85 6.43
C ILE A 341 11.24 5.28 7.84
N TRP A 342 11.40 3.96 7.96
CA TRP A 342 11.29 3.23 9.22
C TRP A 342 12.63 2.66 9.61
N ARG A 343 12.98 2.82 10.88
CA ARG A 343 14.16 2.17 11.45
C ARG A 343 13.98 0.67 11.43
N VAL A 344 15.01 -0.05 11.01
CA VAL A 344 15.04 -1.51 10.98
C VAL A 344 15.93 -1.98 12.13
N ASN A 345 15.31 -2.62 13.13
CA ASN A 345 16.06 -3.25 14.22
C ASN A 345 16.08 -4.76 14.10
N LYS A 346 15.11 -5.35 13.40
CA LYS A 346 15.03 -6.78 13.12
C LYS A 346 14.45 -7.01 11.73
N LEU A 347 14.62 -8.22 11.22
CA LEU A 347 14.25 -8.57 9.86
C LEU A 347 12.74 -8.40 9.57
N SER A 348 11.89 -8.64 10.57
CA SER A 348 10.44 -8.39 10.47
C SER A 348 10.08 -6.91 10.33
N ASP A 349 10.90 -5.98 10.83
CA ASP A 349 10.67 -4.54 10.64
C ASP A 349 10.84 -4.17 9.17
N LEU A 350 11.86 -4.74 8.51
CA LEU A 350 12.09 -4.55 7.08
C LEU A 350 10.97 -5.17 6.24
N GLY A 351 10.50 -6.36 6.60
CA GLY A 351 9.33 -6.98 5.97
C GLY A 351 8.06 -6.15 6.12
N ALA A 352 7.84 -5.57 7.31
CA ALA A 352 6.72 -4.66 7.55
C ALA A 352 6.84 -3.39 6.69
N ALA A 353 8.06 -2.83 6.58
CA ALA A 353 8.33 -1.68 5.73
C ALA A 353 7.98 -2.00 4.27
N PHE A 354 8.48 -3.10 3.71
CA PHE A 354 8.14 -3.54 2.35
C PHE A 354 6.63 -3.67 2.15
N ARG A 355 5.94 -4.37 3.05
CA ARG A 355 4.48 -4.55 2.95
C ARG A 355 3.73 -3.22 2.94
N LEU A 356 4.14 -2.25 3.76
CA LEU A 356 3.50 -0.94 3.86
C LEU A 356 3.85 0.00 2.70
N SER A 357 4.98 -0.24 2.05
CA SER A 357 5.49 0.56 0.95
C SER A 357 5.26 -0.05 -0.43
N GLY A 358 4.80 -1.29 -0.54
CA GLY A 358 4.80 -2.01 -1.82
C GLY A 358 4.05 -1.32 -2.94
N LEU A 359 2.96 -0.63 -2.59
CA LEU A 359 2.18 0.13 -3.57
C LEU A 359 2.96 1.32 -4.17
N ALA A 360 4.16 1.61 -3.68
CA ALA A 360 5.12 2.48 -4.30
C ALA A 360 5.81 1.93 -5.51
N GLY A 361 5.89 0.62 -5.67
CA GLY A 361 6.72 0.03 -6.72
C GLY A 361 8.19 0.40 -6.69
N VAL A 362 8.65 1.11 -5.66
CA VAL A 362 10.04 1.47 -5.40
C VAL A 362 10.26 1.49 -3.90
N PHE A 363 11.43 1.03 -3.46
CA PHE A 363 11.79 0.99 -2.05
C PHE A 363 13.27 1.26 -1.87
N ASN A 364 13.64 1.96 -0.81
CA ASN A 364 15.03 2.20 -0.45
C ASN A 364 15.37 1.40 0.80
N ILE A 365 16.46 0.62 0.76
CA ILE A 365 17.13 0.07 1.93
C ILE A 365 18.27 1.01 2.28
N TYR A 366 18.34 1.48 3.52
CA TYR A 366 19.44 2.32 4.00
C TYR A 366 20.45 1.45 4.74
N LEU A 367 21.69 1.49 4.27
CA LEU A 367 22.82 0.71 4.71
C LEU A 367 23.76 1.60 5.53
N ALA A 368 24.16 1.14 6.71
CA ALA A 368 25.24 1.80 7.43
C ALA A 368 26.55 1.65 6.65
N ASP A 369 27.32 2.73 6.56
CA ASP A 369 28.67 2.67 6.02
C ASP A 369 29.56 1.80 6.93
N PRO A 370 30.16 0.70 6.43
CA PRO A 370 31.05 -0.14 7.22
C PRO A 370 32.32 0.60 7.68
N TYR A 371 32.65 1.75 7.08
CA TYR A 371 33.79 2.60 7.42
C TYR A 371 33.42 3.86 8.22
N GLY A 372 32.16 4.01 8.63
CA GLY A 372 31.71 5.05 9.56
C GLY A 372 31.30 6.39 8.94
N GLY A 373 31.08 6.46 7.62
CA GLY A 373 30.45 7.59 6.94
C GLY A 373 28.92 7.59 6.99
N ASP A 374 28.30 8.47 6.20
CA ASP A 374 26.85 8.60 6.13
C ASP A 374 26.19 7.34 5.52
N PRO A 375 25.01 6.92 6.01
CA PRO A 375 24.31 5.78 5.46
C PRO A 375 24.04 5.93 3.96
N THR A 376 24.33 4.88 3.20
CA THR A 376 24.05 4.83 1.77
C THR A 376 22.68 4.19 1.55
N ALA A 377 21.84 4.80 0.72
CA ALA A 377 20.59 4.18 0.29
C ALA A 377 20.84 3.28 -0.91
N VAL A 378 20.19 2.12 -0.97
CA VAL A 378 20.13 1.28 -2.15
C VAL A 378 18.68 1.08 -2.52
N GLN A 379 18.36 1.39 -3.77
CA GLN A 379 17.00 1.33 -4.26
C GLN A 379 16.71 -0.06 -4.82
N ILE A 380 15.70 -0.71 -4.24
CA ILE A 380 15.03 -1.87 -4.81
C ILE A 380 13.93 -1.37 -5.74
N ASN A 381 14.03 -1.75 -7.01
CA ASN A 381 13.03 -1.48 -8.02
C ASN A 381 12.47 -2.80 -8.58
N PRO A 382 11.33 -3.29 -8.05
CA PRO A 382 10.70 -4.53 -8.50
C PRO A 382 10.35 -4.60 -9.99
N SER A 383 10.41 -3.49 -10.73
CA SER A 383 10.18 -3.46 -12.17
C SER A 383 11.40 -3.86 -13.02
N GLY A 384 12.59 -3.95 -12.43
CA GLY A 384 13.85 -4.21 -13.15
C GLY A 384 14.23 -3.13 -14.17
N SER A 385 13.46 -2.04 -14.28
CA SER A 385 13.67 -0.97 -15.26
C SER A 385 13.26 0.38 -14.69
N GLU A 386 14.13 1.38 -14.80
CA GLU A 386 13.79 2.75 -14.42
C GLU A 386 12.67 3.35 -15.31
N GLN A 387 12.35 2.74 -16.46
CA GLN A 387 11.31 3.21 -17.37
C GLN A 387 9.92 2.63 -17.07
N ILE A 388 9.87 1.51 -16.35
CA ILE A 388 8.63 0.80 -16.02
C ILE A 388 8.40 1.00 -14.53
N TYR A 389 7.25 1.57 -14.19
CA TYR A 389 6.82 1.73 -12.81
C TYR A 389 5.86 0.59 -12.46
N GLN A 390 6.20 -0.20 -11.45
CA GLN A 390 5.44 -1.41 -11.12
C GLN A 390 4.90 -1.35 -9.70
N VAL A 391 3.64 -0.93 -9.57
CA VAL A 391 2.94 -0.98 -8.28
C VAL A 391 2.90 -2.43 -7.82
N THR A 392 3.33 -2.69 -6.60
CA THR A 392 3.49 -4.05 -6.07
C THR A 392 2.70 -4.21 -4.77
N LEU A 393 2.12 -5.36 -4.53
CA LEU A 393 1.39 -5.66 -3.31
C LEU A 393 1.87 -6.98 -2.77
N TRP A 394 2.44 -6.95 -1.57
CA TRP A 394 2.74 -8.14 -0.79
C TRP A 394 1.70 -8.31 0.31
N TYR A 395 1.00 -9.44 0.34
CA TYR A 395 -0.08 -9.69 1.30
C TYR A 395 -0.21 -11.16 1.64
#